data_AF-A0A7R9W1Y4-F1
#
_entry.id   AF-A0A7R9W1Y4-F1
#
_cell.length_a   1.000
_cell.length_b   1.000
_cell.length_c   1.000
_cell.angle_alpha   90.00
_cell.angle_beta   90.00
_cell.angle_gamma   90.00
#
_symmetry.space_group_name_H-M   'P 1'
#
loop_
_entity.id
_entity.type
_entity.pdbx_description
1 polymer ?
#
loop_
_entity_poly.entity_id
_entity_poly.type
_entity_poly.pdbx_seq_one_letter_code
_entity_poly.pdbx_strand_id
1 'polypeptide(L)'
;STSGPPSYDAARQEAEALAASRREEEERIERERLAAAELQRAIDESRNKEERKRREEERERANKRREEERARVEAENAKRRLTAKLQNGLQRLYHETRAEIQEDLRDQTKLERGSKDMDGALTDLRRRKEELEAGVERIDDATSRIQAFLEGAAEIKSVEQSPDEMANPGDVHSAQMLKLAAENMAISDALYFLDRALARGRVDLPQHMKKVRRLAKRQFLVRAHLMKIAQVRASQRKGAC
;
A
#
# COMPACT_ATOMS: atom_id res chain seq x y z
N SER A 1 -154.76 -43.06 -33.78
CA SER A 1 -153.69 -43.95 -34.27
C SER A 1 -152.78 -44.28 -33.10
N THR A 2 -153.04 -45.38 -32.38
CA THR A 2 -152.47 -46.75 -32.53
C THR A 2 -151.20 -46.99 -31.69
N SER A 3 -151.34 -47.89 -30.69
CA SER A 3 -150.36 -48.72 -29.92
C SER A 3 -149.26 -48.00 -29.10
N GLY A 4 -148.94 -48.25 -27.83
CA GLY A 4 -149.27 -49.25 -26.80
C GLY A 4 -148.10 -49.26 -25.75
N PRO A 5 -148.31 -49.39 -24.41
CA PRO A 5 -147.30 -49.12 -23.34
C PRO A 5 -146.65 -50.39 -22.73
N PRO A 6 -145.59 -50.29 -21.89
CA PRO A 6 -145.82 -50.50 -20.45
C PRO A 6 -144.91 -49.73 -19.46
N SER A 7 -145.56 -49.30 -18.37
CA SER A 7 -145.14 -49.15 -16.96
C SER A 7 -143.75 -48.63 -16.55
N TYR A 8 -143.81 -47.59 -15.70
CA TYR A 8 -142.75 -46.72 -15.18
C TYR A 8 -141.92 -47.32 -14.01
N ASP A 9 -142.21 -48.55 -13.55
CA ASP A 9 -141.58 -49.12 -12.34
C ASP A 9 -140.33 -49.99 -12.61
N ALA A 10 -140.16 -50.57 -13.80
CA ALA A 10 -139.01 -51.43 -14.11
C ALA A 10 -137.70 -50.63 -14.35
N ALA A 11 -137.80 -49.40 -14.86
CA ALA A 11 -136.64 -48.56 -15.13
C ALA A 11 -135.96 -47.98 -13.87
N ARG A 12 -136.65 -48.00 -12.72
CA ARG A 12 -136.12 -47.45 -11.46
C ARG A 12 -135.21 -48.43 -10.71
N GLN A 13 -135.55 -49.72 -10.72
CA GLN A 13 -134.77 -50.76 -10.04
C GLN A 13 -133.47 -51.10 -10.81
N GLU A 14 -133.48 -51.05 -12.14
CA GLU A 14 -132.27 -51.21 -12.95
C GLU A 14 -131.30 -50.01 -12.81
N ALA A 15 -131.83 -48.80 -12.64
CA ALA A 15 -131.01 -47.60 -12.42
C ALA A 15 -130.30 -47.60 -11.06
N GLU A 16 -130.94 -48.13 -10.00
CA GLU A 16 -130.34 -48.23 -8.67
C GLU A 16 -129.27 -49.35 -8.59
N ALA A 17 -129.46 -50.47 -9.30
CA ALA A 17 -128.47 -51.55 -9.39
C ALA A 17 -127.21 -51.14 -10.20
N LEU A 18 -127.38 -50.42 -11.31
CA LEU A 18 -126.28 -49.84 -12.08
C LEU A 18 -125.52 -48.74 -11.31
N ALA A 19 -126.21 -47.97 -10.46
CA ALA A 19 -125.58 -46.96 -9.61
C ALA A 19 -124.76 -47.58 -8.47
N ALA A 20 -125.18 -48.70 -7.88
CA ALA A 20 -124.44 -49.41 -6.83
C ALA A 20 -123.16 -50.07 -7.38
N SER A 21 -123.25 -50.76 -8.53
CA SER A 21 -122.08 -51.36 -9.19
C SER A 21 -121.05 -50.32 -9.66
N ARG A 22 -121.51 -49.14 -10.11
CA ARG A 22 -120.60 -48.04 -10.48
C ARG A 22 -119.92 -47.41 -9.27
N ARG A 23 -120.59 -47.29 -8.13
CA ARG A 23 -119.99 -46.80 -6.88
C ARG A 23 -118.94 -47.77 -6.33
N GLU A 24 -119.20 -49.07 -6.40
CA GLU A 24 -118.21 -50.08 -5.98
C GLU A 24 -116.99 -50.15 -6.93
N GLU A 25 -117.20 -49.98 -8.23
CA GLU A 25 -116.10 -49.83 -9.20
C GLU A 25 -115.33 -48.52 -9.00
N GLU A 26 -116.01 -47.40 -8.75
CA GLU A 26 -115.38 -46.11 -8.44
C GLU A 26 -114.55 -46.18 -7.16
N GLU A 27 -115.04 -46.85 -6.10
CA GLU A 27 -114.28 -47.07 -4.87
C GLU A 27 -113.07 -47.99 -5.07
N ARG A 28 -113.18 -49.02 -5.92
CA ARG A 28 -112.02 -49.87 -6.28
C ARG A 28 -110.98 -49.08 -7.06
N ILE A 29 -111.41 -48.29 -8.05
CA ILE A 29 -110.54 -47.43 -8.85
C ILE A 29 -109.89 -46.36 -7.97
N GLU A 30 -110.61 -45.78 -7.01
CA GLU A 30 -110.03 -44.84 -6.05
C GLU A 30 -109.03 -45.49 -5.11
N ARG A 31 -109.31 -46.69 -4.58
CA ARG A 31 -108.35 -47.44 -3.74
C ARG A 31 -107.11 -47.85 -4.52
N GLU A 32 -107.26 -48.28 -5.77
CA GLU A 32 -106.12 -48.57 -6.67
C GLU A 32 -105.34 -47.30 -7.02
N ARG A 33 -106.00 -46.16 -7.23
CA ARG A 33 -105.34 -44.86 -7.46
C ARG A 33 -104.59 -44.37 -6.23
N LEU A 34 -105.16 -44.54 -5.03
CA LEU A 34 -104.52 -44.18 -3.77
C LEU A 34 -103.32 -45.10 -3.48
N ALA A 35 -103.48 -46.41 -3.67
CA ALA A 35 -102.38 -47.38 -3.53
C ALA A 35 -101.25 -47.14 -4.55
N ALA A 36 -101.60 -46.81 -5.81
CA ALA A 36 -100.63 -46.43 -6.82
C ALA A 36 -99.92 -45.11 -6.49
N ALA A 37 -100.62 -44.12 -5.94
CA ALA A 37 -100.03 -42.86 -5.50
C ALA A 37 -99.08 -43.05 -4.30
N GLU A 38 -99.41 -43.94 -3.37
CA GLU A 38 -98.53 -44.31 -2.24
C GLU A 38 -97.28 -45.07 -2.71
N LEU A 39 -97.44 -46.02 -3.64
CA LEU A 39 -96.31 -46.73 -4.26
C LEU A 39 -95.39 -45.74 -5.01
N GLN A 40 -95.96 -44.79 -5.76
CA GLN A 40 -95.21 -43.79 -6.49
C GLN A 40 -94.45 -42.86 -5.53
N ARG A 41 -95.07 -42.41 -4.43
CA ARG A 41 -94.39 -41.63 -3.39
C ARG A 41 -93.23 -42.40 -2.75
N ALA A 42 -93.40 -43.69 -2.46
CA ALA A 42 -92.32 -44.53 -1.92
C ALA A 42 -91.16 -44.71 -2.91
N ILE A 43 -91.45 -44.84 -4.20
CA ILE A 43 -90.45 -44.89 -5.28
C ILE A 43 -89.73 -43.54 -5.41
N ASP A 44 -90.45 -42.42 -5.37
CA ASP A 44 -89.86 -41.09 -5.46
C ASP A 44 -89.05 -40.73 -4.21
N GLU A 45 -89.47 -41.18 -3.03
CA GLU A 45 -88.68 -41.04 -1.80
C GLU A 45 -87.40 -41.88 -1.81
N SER A 46 -87.45 -43.12 -2.33
CA SER A 46 -86.26 -43.97 -2.45
C SER A 46 -85.29 -43.42 -3.49
N ARG A 47 -85.79 -42.96 -4.65
CA ARG A 47 -85.01 -42.23 -5.66
C ARG A 47 -84.40 -40.95 -5.11
N ASN A 48 -85.15 -40.14 -4.39
CA ASN A 48 -84.65 -38.90 -3.77
C ASN A 48 -83.61 -39.20 -2.68
N LYS A 49 -83.78 -40.26 -1.89
CA LYS A 49 -82.79 -40.72 -0.90
C LYS A 49 -81.51 -41.21 -1.58
N GLU A 50 -81.61 -41.97 -2.66
CA GLU A 50 -80.46 -42.41 -3.46
C GLU A 50 -79.74 -41.24 -4.14
N GLU A 51 -80.48 -40.28 -4.72
CA GLU A 51 -79.90 -39.08 -5.30
C GLU A 51 -79.19 -38.22 -4.25
N ARG A 52 -79.77 -38.08 -3.05
CA ARG A 52 -79.12 -37.37 -1.93
C ARG A 52 -77.82 -38.06 -1.53
N LYS A 53 -77.83 -39.39 -1.38
CA LYS A 53 -76.62 -40.17 -1.07
C LYS A 53 -75.56 -40.04 -2.17
N ARG A 54 -75.95 -40.12 -3.45
CA ARG A 54 -75.02 -39.93 -4.58
C ARG A 54 -74.43 -38.52 -4.60
N ARG A 55 -75.25 -37.49 -4.37
CA ARG A 55 -74.80 -36.09 -4.29
C ARG A 55 -73.89 -35.86 -3.07
N GLU A 56 -74.17 -36.49 -1.94
CA GLU A 56 -73.32 -36.46 -0.75
C GLU A 56 -71.99 -37.16 -0.98
N GLU A 57 -71.99 -38.37 -1.56
CA GLU A 57 -70.78 -39.10 -1.95
C GLU A 57 -69.94 -38.35 -2.99
N GLU A 58 -70.58 -37.73 -3.99
CA GLU A 58 -69.89 -36.89 -4.97
C GLU A 58 -69.27 -35.64 -4.33
N ARG A 59 -69.97 -35.01 -3.39
CA ARG A 59 -69.44 -33.89 -2.60
C ARG A 59 -68.27 -34.32 -1.73
N GLU A 60 -68.36 -35.48 -1.09
CA GLU A 60 -67.26 -36.04 -0.29
C GLU A 60 -66.05 -36.40 -1.15
N ARG A 61 -66.26 -37.03 -2.31
CA ARG A 61 -65.19 -37.33 -3.27
C ARG A 61 -64.58 -36.04 -3.83
N ALA A 62 -65.39 -35.02 -4.12
CA ALA A 62 -64.91 -33.72 -4.56
C ALA A 62 -64.11 -33.00 -3.46
N ASN A 63 -64.55 -33.08 -2.20
CA ASN A 63 -63.83 -32.51 -1.06
C ASN A 63 -62.50 -33.24 -0.82
N LYS A 64 -62.48 -34.59 -0.84
CA LYS A 64 -61.25 -35.38 -0.75
C LYS A 64 -60.25 -35.04 -1.85
N ARG A 65 -60.71 -34.91 -3.11
CA ARG A 65 -59.84 -34.47 -4.23
C ARG A 65 -59.27 -33.07 -4.03
N ARG A 66 -60.09 -32.14 -3.53
CA ARG A 66 -59.65 -30.77 -3.22
C ARG A 66 -58.66 -30.74 -2.06
N GLU A 67 -58.85 -31.56 -1.05
CA GLU A 67 -57.92 -31.71 0.08
C GLU A 67 -56.60 -32.32 -0.36
N GLU A 68 -56.62 -33.36 -1.18
CA GLU A 68 -55.42 -33.96 -1.77
C GLU A 68 -54.69 -32.98 -2.70
N GLU A 69 -55.41 -32.19 -3.50
CA GLU A 69 -54.84 -31.16 -4.35
C GLU A 69 -54.20 -30.03 -3.53
N ARG A 70 -54.87 -29.58 -2.46
CA ARG A 70 -54.31 -28.61 -1.50
C ARG A 70 -53.05 -29.15 -0.84
N ALA A 71 -53.07 -30.40 -0.35
CA ALA A 71 -51.90 -31.04 0.25
C ALA A 71 -50.74 -31.19 -0.74
N ARG A 72 -51.02 -31.50 -2.02
CA ARG A 72 -50.00 -31.54 -3.09
C ARG A 72 -49.40 -30.16 -3.35
N VAL A 73 -50.23 -29.12 -3.45
CA VAL A 73 -49.78 -27.73 -3.67
C VAL A 73 -48.97 -27.24 -2.46
N GLU A 74 -49.38 -27.56 -1.24
CA GLU A 74 -48.64 -27.25 -0.02
C GLU A 74 -47.29 -27.96 0.03
N ALA A 75 -47.23 -29.25 -0.32
CA ALA A 75 -45.98 -30.00 -0.41
C ALA A 75 -45.04 -29.43 -1.47
N GLU A 76 -45.54 -29.07 -2.65
CA GLU A 76 -44.75 -28.42 -3.70
C GLU A 76 -44.26 -27.03 -3.29
N ASN A 77 -45.10 -26.24 -2.60
CA ASN A 77 -44.70 -24.95 -2.06
C ASN A 77 -43.65 -25.10 -0.94
N ALA A 78 -43.75 -26.13 -0.10
CA ALA A 78 -42.76 -26.44 0.93
C ALA A 78 -41.41 -26.83 0.31
N LYS A 79 -41.42 -27.68 -0.73
CA LYS A 79 -40.22 -28.01 -1.51
C LYS A 79 -39.59 -26.76 -2.13
N ARG A 80 -40.39 -25.91 -2.81
CA ARG A 80 -39.91 -24.66 -3.40
C ARG A 80 -39.32 -23.70 -2.37
N ARG A 81 -39.92 -23.61 -1.18
CA ARG A 81 -39.38 -22.81 -0.07
C ARG A 81 -38.06 -23.38 0.44
N LEU A 82 -37.95 -24.71 0.55
CA LEU A 82 -36.71 -25.36 0.97
C LEU A 82 -35.61 -25.16 -0.07
N THR A 83 -35.88 -25.37 -1.35
CA THR A 83 -34.90 -25.18 -2.42
C THR A 83 -34.47 -23.72 -2.51
N ALA A 84 -35.39 -22.76 -2.41
CA ALA A 84 -35.04 -21.34 -2.36
C ALA A 84 -34.18 -20.99 -1.14
N LYS A 85 -34.47 -21.54 0.05
CA LYS A 85 -33.64 -21.35 1.25
C LYS A 85 -32.24 -21.93 1.07
N LEU A 86 -32.13 -23.14 0.52
CA LEU A 86 -30.84 -23.78 0.26
C LEU A 86 -30.04 -23.00 -0.78
N GLN A 87 -30.68 -22.57 -1.87
CA GLN A 87 -30.05 -21.76 -2.90
C GLN A 87 -29.56 -20.42 -2.34
N ASN A 88 -30.37 -19.73 -1.54
CA ASN A 88 -29.96 -18.48 -0.91
C ASN A 88 -28.83 -18.69 0.11
N GLY A 89 -28.87 -19.78 0.87
CA GLY A 89 -27.80 -20.15 1.80
C GLY A 89 -26.48 -20.42 1.09
N LEU A 90 -26.50 -21.22 0.03
CA LEU A 90 -25.32 -21.50 -0.80
C LEU A 90 -24.78 -20.24 -1.47
N GLN A 91 -25.65 -19.37 -2.00
CA GLN A 91 -25.23 -18.09 -2.58
C GLN A 91 -24.57 -17.20 -1.53
N ARG A 92 -25.13 -17.10 -0.32
CA ARG A 92 -24.52 -16.31 0.77
C ARG A 92 -23.14 -16.84 1.13
N LEU A 93 -23.03 -18.15 1.41
CA LEU A 93 -21.75 -18.78 1.74
C LEU A 93 -20.73 -18.61 0.61
N TYR A 94 -21.15 -18.74 -0.65
CA TYR A 94 -20.27 -18.53 -1.80
C TYR A 94 -19.76 -17.09 -1.87
N HIS A 95 -20.64 -16.10 -1.66
CA HIS A 95 -20.25 -14.69 -1.69
C HIS A 95 -19.35 -14.31 -0.51
N GLU A 96 -19.63 -14.84 0.69
CA GLU A 96 -18.84 -14.63 1.91
C GLU A 96 -17.44 -15.22 1.76
N THR A 97 -17.35 -16.52 1.45
CA THR A 97 -16.06 -17.19 1.20
C THR A 97 -15.27 -16.54 0.07
N ARG A 98 -15.93 -16.09 -1.00
CA ARG A 98 -15.26 -15.37 -2.08
C ARG A 98 -14.71 -14.02 -1.62
N ALA A 99 -15.41 -13.30 -0.74
CA ALA A 99 -14.94 -12.03 -0.20
C ALA A 99 -13.72 -12.24 0.69
N GLU A 100 -13.75 -13.25 1.57
CA GLU A 100 -12.61 -13.66 2.41
C GLU A 100 -11.39 -14.03 1.55
N ILE A 101 -11.55 -14.88 0.54
CA ILE A 101 -10.46 -15.24 -0.37
C ILE A 101 -9.87 -14.00 -1.07
N GLN A 102 -10.72 -13.04 -1.45
CA GLN A 102 -10.23 -11.80 -2.07
C GLN A 102 -9.47 -10.91 -1.09
N GLU A 103 -9.84 -10.89 0.19
CA GLU A 103 -9.14 -10.18 1.25
C GLU A 103 -7.79 -10.85 1.53
N ASP A 104 -7.76 -12.17 1.71
CA ASP A 104 -6.55 -12.96 1.92
C ASP A 104 -5.55 -12.78 0.78
N LEU A 105 -6.02 -12.82 -0.48
CA LEU A 105 -5.17 -12.58 -1.64
C LEU A 105 -4.58 -11.16 -1.64
N ARG A 106 -5.35 -10.15 -1.24
CA ARG A 106 -4.83 -8.78 -1.12
C ARG A 106 -3.75 -8.71 -0.05
N ASP A 107 -3.96 -9.34 1.08
CA ASP A 107 -3.00 -9.33 2.18
C ASP A 107 -1.74 -10.12 1.83
N GLN A 108 -1.86 -11.25 1.14
CA GLN A 108 -0.71 -11.96 0.58
C GLN A 108 0.12 -11.05 -0.34
N THR A 109 -0.52 -10.30 -1.25
CA THR A 109 0.24 -9.38 -2.13
C THR A 109 0.92 -8.24 -1.37
N LYS A 110 0.34 -7.75 -0.28
CA LYS A 110 0.97 -6.72 0.57
C LYS A 110 2.16 -7.32 1.33
N LEU A 111 2.02 -8.52 1.87
CA LEU A 111 3.09 -9.22 2.58
C LEU A 111 4.25 -9.57 1.65
N GLU A 112 3.97 -10.02 0.43
CA GLU A 112 5.01 -10.31 -0.57
C GLU A 112 5.78 -9.05 -0.98
N ARG A 113 5.08 -7.91 -1.17
CA ARG A 113 5.73 -6.62 -1.42
C ARG A 113 6.56 -6.19 -0.23
N GLY A 114 5.98 -6.24 0.97
CA GLY A 114 6.67 -5.90 2.21
C GLY A 114 7.93 -6.75 2.42
N SER A 115 7.88 -8.05 2.16
CA SER A 115 9.04 -8.93 2.24
C SER A 115 10.14 -8.50 1.27
N LYS A 116 9.79 -8.22 0.00
CA LYS A 116 10.76 -7.76 -1.00
C LYS A 116 11.36 -6.40 -0.64
N ASP A 117 10.55 -5.49 -0.11
CA ASP A 117 11.02 -4.17 0.33
C ASP A 117 11.97 -4.30 1.53
N MET A 118 11.67 -5.20 2.48
CA MET A 118 12.53 -5.48 3.64
C MET A 118 13.84 -6.15 3.22
N ASP A 119 13.79 -7.09 2.28
CA ASP A 119 14.99 -7.71 1.71
C ASP A 119 15.87 -6.66 1.01
N GLY A 120 15.26 -5.78 0.21
CA GLY A 120 15.94 -4.63 -0.40
C GLY A 120 16.61 -3.75 0.65
N ALA A 121 15.86 -3.32 1.66
CA ALA A 121 16.39 -2.50 2.75
C ALA A 121 17.52 -3.20 3.54
N LEU A 122 17.42 -4.51 3.77
CA LEU A 122 18.48 -5.29 4.42
C LEU A 122 19.76 -5.35 3.58
N THR A 123 19.64 -5.56 2.26
CA THR A 123 20.82 -5.54 1.37
C THR A 123 21.48 -4.17 1.34
N ASP A 124 20.69 -3.09 1.31
CA ASP A 124 21.20 -1.72 1.36
C ASP A 124 21.88 -1.40 2.69
N LEU A 125 21.32 -1.83 3.82
CA LEU A 125 21.92 -1.65 5.13
C LEU A 125 23.23 -2.43 5.27
N ARG A 126 23.31 -3.66 4.75
CA ARG A 126 24.55 -4.43 4.73
C ARG A 126 25.64 -3.73 3.93
N ARG A 127 25.30 -3.26 2.71
CA ARG A 127 26.23 -2.47 1.89
C ARG A 127 26.73 -1.22 2.62
N ARG A 128 25.83 -0.43 3.21
CA ARG A 128 26.21 0.78 3.95
C ARG A 128 27.08 0.48 5.17
N LYS A 129 26.81 -0.64 5.85
CA LYS A 129 27.63 -1.10 6.97
C LYS A 129 29.05 -1.40 6.49
N GLU A 130 29.22 -2.16 5.41
CA GLU A 130 30.53 -2.47 4.83
C GLU A 130 31.27 -1.20 4.37
N GLU A 131 30.56 -0.27 3.74
CA GLU A 131 31.11 1.04 3.32
C GLU A 131 31.60 1.87 4.52
N LEU A 132 30.84 1.86 5.62
CA LEU A 132 31.20 2.56 6.86
C LEU A 132 32.39 1.87 7.55
N GLU A 133 32.42 0.54 7.63
CA GLU A 133 33.55 -0.22 8.19
C GLU A 133 34.84 0.08 7.42
N ALA A 134 34.81 0.06 6.09
CA ALA A 134 35.94 0.47 5.25
C ALA A 134 36.27 1.97 5.37
N GLY A 135 35.29 2.81 5.72
CA GLY A 135 35.50 4.22 6.03
C GLY A 135 36.28 4.42 7.33
N VAL A 136 35.92 3.67 8.38
CA VAL A 136 36.59 3.68 9.69
C VAL A 136 38.04 3.22 9.54
N GLU A 137 38.29 2.08 8.88
CA GLU A 137 39.65 1.58 8.65
C GLU A 137 40.55 2.61 7.96
N ARG A 138 40.02 3.30 6.93
CA ARG A 138 40.77 4.37 6.23
C ARG A 138 41.10 5.56 7.13
N ILE A 139 40.19 5.94 8.02
CA ILE A 139 40.40 7.05 8.95
C ILE A 139 41.41 6.63 10.03
N ASP A 140 41.33 5.40 10.53
CA ASP A 140 42.28 4.88 11.52
C ASP A 140 43.70 4.78 10.94
N ASP A 141 43.83 4.33 9.68
CA ASP A 141 45.10 4.33 8.94
C ASP A 141 45.66 5.74 8.77
N ALA A 142 44.82 6.70 8.37
CA ALA A 142 45.23 8.09 8.20
C ALA A 142 45.65 8.72 9.52
N THR A 143 44.89 8.46 10.60
CA THR A 143 45.17 8.94 11.95
C THR A 143 46.48 8.36 12.46
N SER A 144 46.72 7.07 12.26
CA SER A 144 47.98 6.40 12.64
C SER A 144 49.18 6.98 11.90
N ARG A 145 49.05 7.27 10.61
CA ARG A 145 50.10 7.95 9.82
C ARG A 145 50.40 9.35 10.33
N ILE A 146 49.37 10.13 10.65
CA ILE A 146 49.53 11.47 11.22
C ILE A 146 50.18 11.39 12.59
N GLN A 147 49.78 10.44 13.43
CA GLN A 147 50.37 10.25 14.75
C GLN A 147 51.86 9.88 14.65
N ALA A 148 52.23 8.94 13.78
CA ALA A 148 53.62 8.59 13.53
C ALA A 148 54.44 9.79 13.01
N PHE A 149 53.86 10.61 12.12
CA PHE A 149 54.49 11.85 11.66
C PHE A 149 54.68 12.87 12.81
N LEU A 150 53.68 13.01 13.69
CA LEU A 150 53.76 13.92 14.83
C LEU A 150 54.77 13.45 15.88
N GLU A 151 54.88 12.14 16.14
CA GLU A 151 55.91 11.56 17.01
C GLU A 151 57.30 11.85 16.45
N GLY A 152 57.53 11.61 15.15
CA GLY A 152 58.78 11.97 14.49
C GLY A 152 59.06 13.49 14.48
N ALA A 153 58.03 14.32 14.33
CA ALA A 153 58.17 15.78 14.37
C ALA A 153 58.40 16.33 15.78
N ALA A 154 57.90 15.65 16.82
CA ALA A 154 58.13 16.02 18.22
C ALA A 154 59.60 15.85 18.61
N GLU A 155 60.29 14.83 18.09
CA GLU A 155 61.74 14.69 18.23
C GLU A 155 62.50 15.89 17.63
N ILE A 156 62.05 16.39 16.47
CA ILE A 156 62.67 17.51 15.74
C ILE A 156 62.44 18.86 16.43
N LYS A 157 61.28 19.06 17.07
CA LYS A 157 60.93 20.31 17.79
C LYS A 157 61.79 20.60 19.02
N SER A 158 62.63 19.65 19.46
CA SER A 158 63.51 19.83 20.64
C SER A 158 64.68 20.79 20.40
N VAL A 159 64.92 21.22 19.15
CA VAL A 159 65.96 22.19 18.83
C VAL A 159 65.30 23.52 18.45
N GLU A 160 65.29 24.48 19.38
CA GLU A 160 65.03 25.89 19.06
C GLU A 160 66.15 26.40 18.14
N GLN A 161 66.01 26.18 16.84
CA GLN A 161 66.92 26.73 15.83
C GLN A 161 66.43 28.14 15.46
N SER A 162 67.36 29.09 15.41
CA SER A 162 67.05 30.41 14.87
C SER A 162 66.69 30.28 13.37
N PRO A 163 65.77 31.11 12.84
CA PRO A 163 65.44 31.08 11.41
C PRO A 163 66.66 31.25 10.48
N ASP A 164 67.69 31.95 10.95
CA ASP A 164 68.96 32.15 10.24
C ASP A 164 69.79 30.88 10.14
N GLU A 165 69.67 29.96 11.11
CA GLU A 165 70.36 28.67 11.11
C GLU A 165 69.66 27.61 10.25
N MET A 166 68.34 27.72 10.08
CA MET A 166 67.55 26.81 9.23
C MET A 166 67.86 26.99 7.74
N ALA A 167 68.16 28.21 7.31
CA ALA A 167 68.32 28.56 5.90
C ALA A 167 69.80 28.91 5.59
N ASN A 168 70.67 27.92 5.66
CA ASN A 168 72.09 28.11 5.38
C ASN A 168 72.44 27.94 3.89
N PRO A 169 73.36 28.76 3.34
CA PRO A 169 73.86 28.58 1.99
C PRO A 169 74.58 27.24 1.82
N GLY A 170 74.28 26.49 0.75
CA GLY A 170 74.82 25.14 0.53
C GLY A 170 76.34 25.08 0.28
N ASP A 171 76.97 26.19 -0.13
CA ASP A 171 78.42 26.25 -0.40
C ASP A 171 79.10 27.33 0.44
N VAL A 172 80.39 27.12 0.75
CA VAL A 172 81.24 28.11 1.44
C VAL A 172 81.30 29.44 0.68
N HIS A 173 81.41 29.41 -0.66
CA HIS A 173 81.40 30.62 -1.48
C HIS A 173 80.05 31.33 -1.47
N SER A 174 78.94 30.59 -1.42
CA SER A 174 77.59 31.15 -1.32
C SER A 174 77.38 31.80 0.05
N ALA A 175 77.90 31.21 1.13
CA ALA A 175 77.87 31.79 2.47
C ALA A 175 78.70 33.07 2.57
N GLN A 176 79.90 33.07 1.99
CA GLN A 176 80.73 34.28 1.91
C GLN A 176 80.04 35.38 1.09
N MET A 177 79.44 35.03 -0.04
CA MET A 177 78.72 35.98 -0.88
C MET A 177 77.52 36.61 -0.14
N LEU A 178 76.74 35.82 0.60
CA LEU A 178 75.63 36.32 1.40
C LEU A 178 76.11 37.34 2.45
N LYS A 179 77.14 36.99 3.23
CA LYS A 179 77.71 37.88 4.26
C LYS A 179 78.24 39.18 3.66
N LEU A 180 78.95 39.11 2.54
CA LEU A 180 79.51 40.29 1.87
C LEU A 180 78.43 41.16 1.22
N ALA A 181 77.39 40.55 0.64
CA ALA A 181 76.25 41.29 0.10
C ALA A 181 75.50 42.04 1.21
N ALA A 182 75.24 41.36 2.34
CA ALA A 182 74.63 41.96 3.53
C ALA A 182 75.50 43.12 4.07
N GLU A 183 76.81 42.92 4.16
CA GLU A 183 77.75 43.97 4.59
C GLU A 183 77.74 45.18 3.63
N ASN A 184 77.72 44.96 2.31
CA ASN A 184 77.67 46.06 1.34
C ASN A 184 76.36 46.87 1.43
N MET A 185 75.23 46.21 1.66
CA MET A 185 73.95 46.89 1.86
C MET A 185 73.93 47.64 3.19
N ALA A 186 74.37 47.02 4.29
CA ALA A 186 74.45 47.66 5.60
C ALA A 186 75.35 48.90 5.60
N ILE A 187 76.46 48.89 4.83
CA ILE A 187 77.30 50.08 4.65
C ILE A 187 76.55 51.18 3.88
N SER A 188 75.76 50.82 2.87
CA SER A 188 74.97 51.79 2.10
C SER A 188 73.92 52.48 2.97
N ASP A 189 73.24 51.71 3.83
CA ASP A 189 72.28 52.25 4.80
C ASP A 189 72.98 53.13 5.85
N ALA A 190 74.14 52.69 6.36
CA ALA A 190 74.93 53.46 7.31
C ALA A 190 75.38 54.81 6.73
N LEU A 191 75.80 54.84 5.46
CA LEU A 191 76.16 56.08 4.76
C LEU A 191 74.95 57.02 4.65
N TYR A 192 73.79 56.49 4.22
CA TYR A 192 72.55 57.27 4.14
C TYR A 192 72.17 57.94 5.48
N PHE A 193 72.24 57.18 6.58
CA PHE A 193 71.94 57.74 7.91
C PHE A 193 73.01 58.71 8.41
N LEU A 194 74.28 58.52 8.04
CA LEU A 194 75.36 59.47 8.36
C LEU A 194 75.19 60.80 7.62
N ASP A 195 74.79 60.78 6.34
CA ASP A 195 74.48 61.98 5.57
C ASP A 195 73.31 62.75 6.21
N ARG A 196 72.25 62.02 6.60
CA ARG A 196 71.11 62.60 7.30
C ARG A 196 71.45 63.15 8.68
N ALA A 197 72.39 62.53 9.39
CA ALA A 197 72.87 63.01 10.69
C ALA A 197 73.66 64.32 10.57
N LEU A 198 74.48 64.46 9.52
CA LEU A 198 75.17 65.71 9.20
C LEU A 198 74.18 66.82 8.85
N ALA A 199 73.20 66.54 7.97
CA ALA A 199 72.16 67.51 7.59
C ALA A 199 71.33 68.02 8.78
N ARG A 200 71.20 67.20 9.84
CA ARG A 200 70.52 67.56 11.10
C ARG A 200 71.44 68.19 12.15
N GLY A 201 72.72 68.40 11.85
CA GLY A 201 73.69 68.97 12.77
C GLY A 201 74.05 68.07 13.97
N ARG A 202 73.78 66.76 13.91
CA ARG A 202 74.11 65.83 15.00
C ARG A 202 75.56 65.34 14.98
N VAL A 203 76.23 65.49 13.83
CA VAL A 203 77.62 65.08 13.60
C VAL A 203 78.35 66.23 12.93
N ASP A 204 79.57 66.50 13.39
CA ASP A 204 80.43 67.55 12.81
C ASP A 204 81.05 67.09 11.47
N LEU A 205 81.31 68.03 10.56
CA LEU A 205 81.79 67.77 9.21
C LEU A 205 83.10 66.95 9.17
N PRO A 206 84.14 67.25 9.98
CA PRO A 206 85.37 66.46 10.02
C PRO A 206 85.11 65.01 10.48
N GLN A 207 84.20 64.81 11.43
CA GLN A 207 83.82 63.48 11.92
C GLN A 207 83.08 62.69 10.83
N HIS A 208 82.12 63.33 10.16
CA HIS A 208 81.38 62.77 9.04
C HIS A 208 82.34 62.31 7.92
N MET A 209 83.22 63.20 7.44
CA MET A 209 84.17 62.89 6.36
C MET A 209 85.11 61.72 6.71
N LYS A 210 85.55 61.63 7.97
CA LYS A 210 86.36 60.52 8.46
C LYS A 210 85.60 59.19 8.43
N LYS A 211 84.33 59.17 8.85
CA LYS A 211 83.49 57.97 8.87
C LYS A 211 83.08 57.54 7.46
N VAL A 212 82.66 58.47 6.61
CA VAL A 212 82.32 58.21 5.20
C VAL A 212 83.52 57.62 4.46
N ARG A 213 84.72 58.21 4.58
CA ARG A 213 85.93 57.67 3.94
C ARG A 213 86.25 56.25 4.41
N ARG A 214 86.10 55.96 5.71
CA ARG A 214 86.33 54.61 6.26
C ARG A 214 85.32 53.60 5.70
N LEU A 215 84.04 53.95 5.68
CA LEU A 215 82.97 53.09 5.17
C LEU A 215 83.08 52.88 3.66
N ALA A 216 83.35 53.92 2.89
CA ALA A 216 83.54 53.84 1.43
C ALA A 216 84.74 52.94 1.07
N LYS A 217 85.86 53.05 1.80
CA LYS A 217 87.01 52.13 1.63
C LYS A 217 86.61 50.68 1.89
N ARG A 218 85.82 50.42 2.95
CA ARG A 218 85.33 49.07 3.25
C ARG A 218 84.37 48.58 2.17
N GLN A 219 83.44 49.42 1.70
CA GLN A 219 82.50 49.09 0.64
C GLN A 219 83.20 48.70 -0.66
N PHE A 220 84.26 49.43 -1.03
CA PHE A 220 85.09 49.09 -2.20
C PHE A 220 85.70 47.69 -2.08
N LEU A 221 86.29 47.37 -0.91
CA LEU A 221 86.89 46.05 -0.67
C LEU A 221 85.83 44.93 -0.71
N VAL A 222 84.66 45.15 -0.11
CA VAL A 222 83.56 44.17 -0.09
C VAL A 222 83.04 43.92 -1.51
N ARG A 223 82.82 44.98 -2.31
CA ARG A 223 82.40 44.85 -3.71
C ARG A 223 83.44 44.14 -4.57
N ALA A 224 84.72 44.51 -4.43
CA ALA A 224 85.81 43.83 -5.13
C ALA A 224 85.88 42.34 -4.75
N HIS A 225 85.62 41.99 -3.49
CA HIS A 225 85.61 40.61 -3.04
C HIS A 225 84.42 39.82 -3.61
N LEU A 226 83.22 40.42 -3.66
CA LEU A 226 82.05 39.84 -4.34
C LEU A 226 82.32 39.57 -5.82
N MET A 227 82.92 40.51 -6.54
CA MET A 227 83.27 40.33 -7.95
C MET A 227 84.24 39.16 -8.17
N LYS A 228 85.24 39.01 -7.28
CA LYS A 228 86.17 37.87 -7.34
C LYS A 228 85.47 36.54 -7.10
N ILE A 229 84.57 36.45 -6.12
CA ILE A 229 83.79 35.23 -5.85
C ILE A 229 82.91 34.89 -7.06
N ALA A 230 82.27 35.88 -7.68
CA ALA A 230 81.46 35.68 -8.88
C ALA A 230 82.29 35.14 -10.06
N GLN A 231 83.50 35.65 -10.26
CA GLN A 231 84.42 35.15 -11.29
C GLN A 231 84.83 33.69 -11.04
N VAL A 232 85.19 33.35 -9.79
CA VAL A 232 85.58 31.98 -9.41
C VAL A 232 84.42 30.99 -9.58
N ARG A 233 83.20 31.37 -9.19
CA ARG A 233 82.01 30.53 -9.40
C ARG A 233 81.69 30.36 -10.89
N ALA A 234 81.86 31.40 -11.69
CA ALA A 234 81.66 31.32 -13.13
C ALA A 234 82.69 30.39 -13.82
N SER A 235 83.96 30.38 -13.37
CA SER A 235 84.95 29.42 -13.86
C SER A 235 84.68 27.99 -13.40
N GLN A 236 84.27 27.80 -12.14
CA GLN A 236 83.92 26.47 -11.60
C GLN A 236 82.73 25.86 -12.34
N ARG A 237 81.70 26.66 -12.66
CA ARG A 237 80.53 26.20 -13.42
C ARG A 237 80.88 25.81 -14.86
N LYS A 238 81.88 26.44 -15.48
CA LYS A 238 82.35 26.12 -16.83
C LYS A 238 83.23 24.86 -16.88
N GLY A 239 83.89 24.49 -15.78
CA GLY A 239 84.71 23.27 -15.70
C GLY A 239 83.93 22.01 -15.30
N ALA A 240 82.65 22.14 -14.91
CA ALA A 240 81.77 21.04 -14.55
C ALA A 240 80.82 20.62 -15.70
N CYS A 241 80.99 21.21 -16.90
CA CYS A 241 80.21 20.94 -18.10
C CYS A 241 81.11 20.36 -19.20
#